data_AF-A0A022Q2H7-F1
#
_entry.id   AF-A0A022Q2H7-F1
#
_cell.length_a   1.000
_cell.length_b   1.000
_cell.length_c   1.000
_cell.angle_alpha   90.00
_cell.angle_beta   90.00
_cell.angle_gamma   90.00
#
_symmetry.space_group_name_H-M   'P 1'
#
loop_
_entity.id
_entity.type
_entity.pdbx_description
1 polymer ?
#
loop_
_entity_poly.entity_id
_entity_poly.type
_entity_poly.pdbx_seq_one_letter_code
_entity_poly.pdbx_strand_id
1 'polypeptide(L)'
;AVSTHYKKPTKVFKLGIRSCSVAPRNTHRLVAEVKEKLEKEQNSLPLGKYGRDDDQMILWFLKDRKYSVEDAVSKLTKAIRWRKEFGVSKLSEESVKRAAETGKAYLHNYLDSRGRAVLVVEASKHFPGVRNIS
;
A
#
# COMPACT_ATOMS: atom_id res chain seq x y z
N ALA A 1 5.12 -33.00 24.43
CA ALA A 1 5.56 -31.89 23.56
C ALA A 1 4.81 -30.64 23.99
N VAL A 2 5.52 -29.57 24.36
CA VAL A 2 4.91 -28.33 24.88
C VAL A 2 4.15 -27.66 23.74
N SER A 3 2.83 -27.65 23.84
CA SER A 3 1.95 -26.88 22.94
C SER A 3 2.18 -25.40 23.21
N THR A 4 3.01 -24.75 22.40
CA THR A 4 3.14 -23.31 22.43
C THR A 4 1.90 -22.72 21.77
N HIS A 5 0.87 -22.45 22.56
CA HIS A 5 -0.21 -21.55 22.14
C HIS A 5 0.40 -20.20 21.79
N TYR A 6 0.53 -19.94 20.48
CA TYR A 6 0.90 -18.63 19.96
C TYR A 6 -0.22 -17.65 20.30
N LYS A 7 -0.09 -16.95 21.43
CA LYS A 7 -0.94 -15.81 21.77
C LYS A 7 -0.64 -14.70 20.77
N LYS A 8 -1.63 -14.34 19.94
CA LYS A 8 -1.56 -13.19 19.04
C LYS A 8 -1.30 -11.94 19.88
N PRO A 9 -0.16 -11.24 19.71
CA PRO A 9 0.04 -9.96 20.37
C PRO A 9 -0.82 -8.93 19.64
N THR A 10 -1.88 -8.45 20.28
CA THR A 10 -2.72 -7.34 19.83
C THR A 10 -2.01 -6.01 20.06
N LYS A 11 -0.76 -5.85 19.59
CA LYS A 11 -0.16 -4.51 19.55
C LYS A 11 -0.60 -3.86 18.25
N VAL A 12 -1.45 -2.84 18.37
CA VAL A 12 -1.77 -1.92 17.28
C VAL A 12 -0.48 -1.16 16.95
N PHE A 13 0.29 -1.66 15.98
CA PHE A 13 1.44 -0.94 15.46
C PHE A 13 0.93 0.28 14.69
N LYS A 14 1.23 1.48 15.18
CA LYS A 14 1.18 2.69 14.36
C LYS A 14 2.31 2.59 13.33
N LEU A 15 2.00 1.98 12.19
CA LEU A 15 2.87 1.90 11.03
C LEU A 15 3.07 3.31 10.46
N GLY A 16 4.07 4.03 10.97
CA GLY A 16 4.49 5.30 10.40
C GLY A 16 5.37 5.03 9.19
N ILE A 17 4.87 5.33 7.98
CA ILE A 17 5.73 5.37 6.79
C ILE A 17 6.62 6.61 6.90
N ARG A 18 7.83 6.43 7.45
CA ARG A 18 8.82 7.51 7.55
C ARG A 18 9.43 7.73 6.17
N SER A 19 9.09 8.84 5.53
CA SER A 19 9.77 9.28 4.31
C SER A 19 11.15 9.81 4.69
N CYS A 20 12.21 9.30 4.05
CA CYS A 20 13.59 9.80 4.26
C CYS A 20 13.84 11.15 3.58
N SER A 21 12.87 11.72 2.86
CA SER A 21 12.98 13.01 2.20
C SER A 21 12.42 14.13 3.08
N VAL A 22 13.19 15.22 3.21
CA VAL A 22 12.70 16.48 3.78
C VAL A 22 11.56 16.96 2.89
N ALA A 23 10.38 17.22 3.47
CA ALA A 23 9.25 17.72 2.73
C ALA A 23 9.55 19.16 2.22
N PRO A 24 9.39 19.43 0.92
CA PRO A 24 9.47 20.80 0.41
C PRO A 24 8.45 21.70 1.10
N ARG A 25 8.77 22.98 1.27
CA ARG A 25 7.83 23.95 1.88
C ARG A 25 6.56 24.16 1.03
N ASN A 26 6.59 23.77 -0.24
CA ASN A 26 5.53 23.96 -1.24
C ASN A 26 4.76 22.66 -1.59
N THR A 27 4.67 21.68 -0.69
CA THR A 27 3.93 20.41 -0.95
C THR A 27 2.51 20.64 -1.44
N HIS A 28 1.78 21.62 -0.89
CA HIS A 28 0.42 21.96 -1.33
C HIS A 28 0.37 22.40 -2.80
N ARG A 29 1.38 23.14 -3.29
CA ARG A 29 1.47 23.55 -4.71
C ARG A 29 1.72 22.34 -5.61
N LEU A 30 2.60 21.43 -5.18
CA LEU A 30 2.90 20.21 -5.93
C LEU A 30 1.68 19.28 -6.02
N VAL A 31 0.91 19.17 -4.93
CA VAL A 31 -0.34 18.40 -4.93
C VAL A 31 -1.35 19.02 -5.90
N ALA A 32 -1.51 20.34 -5.88
CA ALA A 32 -2.38 21.06 -6.82
C ALA A 32 -1.94 20.86 -8.28
N GLU A 33 -0.65 20.94 -8.57
CA GLU A 33 -0.11 20.71 -9.93
C GLU A 33 -0.36 19.29 -10.42
N VAL A 34 -0.18 18.28 -9.57
CA VAL A 34 -0.51 16.88 -9.91
C VAL A 34 -2.01 16.73 -10.18
N LYS A 35 -2.88 17.36 -9.39
CA LYS A 35 -4.34 17.34 -9.61
C LYS A 35 -4.71 17.91 -10.97
N GLU A 36 -4.16 19.08 -11.29
CA GLU A 36 -4.40 19.77 -12.56
C GLU A 36 -3.94 18.92 -13.76
N LYS A 37 -2.76 18.31 -13.69
CA LYS A 37 -2.26 17.41 -14.75
C LYS A 37 -3.13 16.17 -14.91
N LEU A 38 -3.50 15.52 -13.80
CA LEU A 38 -4.40 14.36 -13.85
C LEU A 38 -5.79 14.72 -14.38
N GLU A 39 -6.27 15.92 -14.14
CA GLU A 39 -7.52 16.40 -14.71
C GLU A 39 -7.42 16.61 -16.22
N LYS A 40 -6.34 17.22 -16.72
CA LYS A 40 -6.14 17.46 -18.15
C LYS A 40 -5.87 16.18 -18.94
N GLU A 41 -5.01 15.31 -18.41
CA GLU A 41 -4.47 14.17 -19.14
C GLU A 41 -5.19 12.86 -18.82
N GLN A 42 -5.82 12.75 -17.65
CA GLN A 42 -6.39 11.52 -17.12
C GLN A 42 -7.80 11.73 -16.54
N ASN A 43 -8.63 12.53 -17.21
CA ASN A 43 -9.99 12.90 -16.77
C ASN A 43 -10.92 11.70 -16.47
N SER A 44 -10.68 10.55 -17.10
CA SER A 44 -11.46 9.31 -16.94
C SER A 44 -11.18 8.55 -15.64
N LEU A 45 -10.14 8.92 -14.89
CA LEU A 45 -9.86 8.30 -13.59
C LEU A 45 -10.89 8.75 -12.53
N PRO A 46 -11.25 7.85 -11.60
CA PRO A 46 -12.22 8.14 -10.54
C PRO A 46 -11.79 9.31 -9.64
N LEU A 47 -12.78 10.03 -9.12
CA LEU A 47 -12.65 11.07 -8.11
C LEU A 47 -12.93 10.53 -6.69
N GLY A 48 -12.62 11.34 -5.68
CA GLY A 48 -12.81 11.05 -4.28
C GLY A 48 -11.68 10.22 -3.68
N LYS A 49 -12.00 9.50 -2.59
CA LYS A 49 -11.02 8.72 -1.83
C LYS A 49 -10.33 7.67 -2.71
N TYR A 50 -9.01 7.67 -2.71
CA TYR A 50 -8.15 6.87 -3.59
C TYR A 50 -8.28 7.18 -5.09
N GLY A 51 -8.88 8.31 -5.44
CA GLY A 51 -9.05 8.81 -6.79
C GLY A 51 -7.94 9.79 -7.20
N ARG A 52 -8.10 10.40 -8.39
CA ARG A 52 -7.14 11.34 -8.98
C ARG A 52 -7.05 12.70 -8.27
N ASP A 53 -7.95 12.97 -7.33
CA ASP A 53 -8.07 14.21 -6.56
C ASP A 53 -7.91 14.00 -5.03
N ASP A 54 -7.53 12.80 -4.59
CA ASP A 54 -7.23 12.52 -3.18
C ASP A 54 -5.87 13.11 -2.78
N ASP A 55 -5.88 14.22 -2.03
CA ASP A 55 -4.68 14.93 -1.58
C ASP A 55 -3.70 14.03 -0.83
N GLN A 56 -4.20 13.11 0.00
CA GLN A 56 -3.35 12.22 0.79
C GLN A 56 -2.69 11.18 -0.09
N MET A 57 -3.43 10.62 -1.05
CA MET A 57 -2.88 9.69 -2.03
C MET A 57 -1.84 10.37 -2.92
N ILE A 58 -2.14 11.56 -3.43
CA ILE A 58 -1.22 12.34 -4.27
C ILE A 58 0.06 12.67 -3.50
N LEU A 59 -0.07 13.16 -2.26
CA LEU A 59 1.08 13.47 -1.41
C LEU A 59 1.95 12.22 -1.15
N TRP A 60 1.33 11.05 -1.01
CA TRP A 60 2.06 9.79 -0.87
C TRP A 60 2.89 9.45 -2.12
N PHE A 61 2.32 9.57 -3.32
CA PHE A 61 3.05 9.33 -4.57
C PHE A 61 4.13 10.38 -4.84
N LEU A 62 3.89 11.64 -4.45
CA LEU A 62 4.93 12.66 -4.46
C LEU A 62 6.10 12.27 -3.54
N LYS A 63 5.84 11.80 -2.32
CA LYS A 63 6.90 11.31 -1.41
C LYS A 63 7.68 10.13 -2.02
N ASP A 64 6.97 9.14 -2.58
CA ASP A 64 7.56 7.96 -3.26
C ASP A 64 8.41 8.35 -4.48
N ARG A 65 8.05 9.43 -5.19
CA ARG A 65 8.74 9.92 -6.39
C ARG A 65 9.61 11.14 -6.14
N LYS A 66 10.10 11.32 -4.90
CA LYS A 66 11.01 12.42 -4.52
C LYS A 66 10.50 13.81 -4.96
N TYR A 67 9.19 13.99 -4.90
CA TYR A 67 8.45 15.20 -5.27
C TYR A 67 8.50 15.59 -6.76
N SER A 68 8.84 14.64 -7.64
CA SER A 68 8.67 14.79 -9.09
C SER A 68 7.19 14.70 -9.48
N VAL A 69 6.66 15.77 -10.06
CA VAL A 69 5.25 15.86 -10.48
C VAL A 69 4.95 14.86 -11.60
N GLU A 70 5.78 14.82 -12.65
CA GLU A 70 5.60 13.92 -13.80
C GLU A 70 5.61 12.44 -13.37
N ASP A 71 6.58 12.06 -12.55
CA ASP A 71 6.69 10.69 -12.07
C ASP A 71 5.54 10.30 -11.14
N ALA A 72 5.06 11.25 -10.32
CA ALA A 72 3.90 11.05 -9.47
C ALA A 72 2.62 10.86 -10.30
N VAL A 73 2.38 11.71 -11.31
CA VAL A 73 1.25 11.58 -12.26
C VAL A 73 1.28 10.22 -12.94
N SER A 74 2.43 9.84 -13.51
CA SER A 74 2.61 8.56 -14.21
C SER A 74 2.36 7.36 -13.29
N LYS A 75 2.91 7.38 -12.06
CA LYS A 75 2.78 6.26 -11.12
C LYS A 75 1.38 6.16 -10.52
N LEU A 76 0.78 7.28 -10.13
CA LEU A 76 -0.57 7.34 -9.58
C LEU A 76 -1.60 6.87 -10.62
N THR A 77 -1.47 7.30 -11.88
CA THR A 77 -2.32 6.83 -12.99
C THR A 77 -2.29 5.31 -13.11
N LYS A 78 -1.08 4.72 -13.16
CA LYS A 78 -0.91 3.26 -13.22
C LYS A 78 -1.51 2.56 -12.00
N ALA A 79 -1.34 3.13 -10.81
CA ALA A 79 -1.88 2.56 -9.58
C ALA A 79 -3.42 2.57 -9.55
N ILE A 80 -4.06 3.67 -9.95
CA ILE A 80 -5.53 3.76 -10.00
C ILE A 80 -6.11 2.76 -11.01
N ARG A 81 -5.51 2.65 -12.21
CA ARG A 81 -5.92 1.67 -13.22
C ARG A 81 -5.78 0.24 -12.72
N TRP A 82 -4.64 -0.09 -12.12
CA TRP A 82 -4.42 -1.42 -11.54
C TRP A 82 -5.46 -1.75 -10.46
N ARG A 83 -5.84 -0.79 -9.59
CA ARG A 83 -6.87 -1.04 -8.56
C ARG A 83 -8.22 -1.42 -9.17
N LYS A 84 -8.56 -0.83 -10.32
CA LYS A 84 -9.77 -1.16 -11.08
C LYS A 84 -9.65 -2.54 -11.73
N GLU A 85 -8.56 -2.80 -12.43
CA GLU A 85 -8.30 -4.07 -13.15
C GLU A 85 -8.23 -5.27 -12.19
N PHE A 86 -7.52 -5.10 -11.07
CA PHE A 86 -7.43 -6.12 -10.02
C PHE A 86 -8.76 -6.32 -9.29
N GLY A 87 -9.66 -5.33 -9.34
CA GLY A 87 -10.95 -5.39 -8.65
C GLY A 87 -10.80 -5.27 -7.14
N VAL A 88 -10.01 -4.31 -6.66
CA VAL A 88 -9.80 -4.07 -5.20
C VAL A 88 -11.12 -3.88 -4.44
N SER A 89 -12.14 -3.34 -5.10
CA SER A 89 -13.50 -3.20 -4.52
C SER A 89 -14.19 -4.53 -4.20
N LYS A 90 -13.72 -5.66 -4.76
CA LYS A 90 -14.26 -7.00 -4.53
C LYS A 90 -13.53 -7.74 -3.40
N LEU A 91 -12.49 -7.15 -2.80
CA LEU A 91 -11.79 -7.75 -1.68
C LEU A 91 -12.68 -7.70 -0.43
N SER A 92 -12.86 -8.85 0.21
CA SER A 92 -13.59 -8.96 1.47
C SER A 92 -12.62 -9.12 2.64
N GLU A 93 -13.00 -8.63 3.82
CA GLU A 93 -12.18 -8.80 5.02
C GLU A 93 -11.95 -10.29 5.35
N GLU A 94 -12.95 -11.15 5.09
CA GLU A 94 -12.84 -12.59 5.28
C GLU A 94 -11.81 -13.21 4.34
N SER A 95 -11.77 -12.77 3.08
CA SER A 95 -10.77 -13.24 2.11
C SER A 95 -9.35 -12.87 2.54
N VAL A 96 -9.16 -11.65 3.05
CA VAL A 96 -7.89 -11.15 3.57
C VAL A 96 -7.49 -11.90 4.85
N LYS A 97 -8.45 -12.14 5.75
CA LYS A 97 -8.25 -12.90 6.99
C LYS A 97 -7.82 -14.33 6.69
N ARG A 98 -8.51 -15.04 5.79
CA ARG A 98 -8.13 -16.40 5.37
C ARG A 98 -6.71 -16.43 4.79
N ALA A 99 -6.36 -15.45 3.96
CA ALA A 99 -5.01 -15.34 3.40
C ALA A 99 -3.96 -15.11 4.49
N ALA A 100 -4.23 -14.22 5.45
CA ALA A 100 -3.34 -13.94 6.57
C ALA A 100 -3.16 -15.17 7.50
N GLU A 101 -4.21 -15.94 7.73
CA GLU A 101 -4.19 -17.15 8.57
C GLU A 101 -3.30 -18.26 8.01
N THR A 102 -3.02 -18.26 6.69
CA THR A 102 -2.05 -19.19 6.11
C THR A 102 -0.62 -19.00 6.63
N GLY A 103 -0.32 -17.83 7.22
CA GLY A 103 1.02 -17.50 7.72
C GLY A 103 2.08 -17.38 6.63
N LYS A 104 1.67 -17.32 5.35
CA LYS A 104 2.57 -17.14 4.20
C LYS A 104 3.32 -15.81 4.23
N ALA A 105 2.72 -14.79 4.85
CA ALA A 105 3.37 -13.54 5.18
C ALA A 105 2.77 -12.96 6.48
N TYR A 106 3.59 -12.27 7.27
CA TYR A 106 3.15 -11.61 8.49
C TYR A 106 3.99 -10.36 8.79
N LEU A 107 3.41 -9.42 9.53
CA LEU A 107 4.13 -8.25 10.02
C LEU A 107 4.94 -8.64 11.26
N HIS A 108 6.24 -8.38 11.24
CA HIS A 108 7.11 -8.60 12.39
C HIS A 108 6.78 -7.62 13.53
N ASN A 109 6.96 -8.08 14.78
CA ASN A 109 6.67 -7.28 15.98
C ASN A 109 7.69 -6.16 16.25
N TYR A 110 8.70 -5.99 15.40
CA TYR A 110 9.74 -5.00 15.58
C TYR A 110 9.97 -4.27 14.27
N LEU A 111 10.25 -2.97 14.38
CA LEU A 111 10.72 -2.16 13.27
C LEU A 111 12.19 -2.48 12.99
N ASP A 112 12.64 -2.21 11.77
CA ASP A 112 14.06 -2.27 11.45
C ASP A 112 14.84 -1.13 12.13
N SER A 113 16.16 -1.13 11.99
CA SER A 113 17.05 -0.09 12.54
C SER A 113 16.77 1.33 12.02
N ARG A 114 15.95 1.48 10.98
CA ARG A 114 15.51 2.75 10.40
C ARG A 114 14.08 3.11 10.79
N GLY A 115 13.43 2.32 11.63
CA GLY A 115 12.05 2.52 12.08
C GLY A 115 11.00 2.11 11.05
N ARG A 116 11.34 1.26 10.07
CA ARG A 116 10.41 0.78 9.05
C ARG A 116 9.76 -0.53 9.46
N ALA A 117 8.52 -0.71 9.02
CA ALA A 117 7.78 -1.96 9.15
C ALA A 117 8.52 -3.12 8.47
N VAL A 118 8.55 -4.29 9.11
CA VAL A 118 9.17 -5.49 8.55
C VAL A 118 8.09 -6.50 8.20
N LEU A 119 7.88 -6.73 6.91
CA LEU A 119 7.01 -7.81 6.40
C LEU A 119 7.86 -9.06 6.17
N VAL A 120 7.54 -10.15 6.87
CA VAL A 120 8.21 -11.45 6.70
C VAL A 120 7.38 -12.28 5.73
N VAL A 121 8.03 -12.90 4.74
CA VAL A 121 7.42 -13.83 3.80
C VAL A 121 8.08 -15.19 3.98
N GLU A 122 7.29 -16.20 4.31
CA GLU A 122 7.81 -17.54 4.57
C GLU A 122 7.77 -18.37 3.28
N ALA A 123 8.86 -18.30 2.50
CA ALA A 123 8.98 -18.91 1.17
C ALA A 123 8.61 -20.40 1.14
N SER A 124 8.94 -21.15 2.20
CA SER A 124 8.61 -22.58 2.34
C SER A 124 7.12 -22.87 2.37
N LYS A 125 6.27 -21.88 2.63
CA LYS A 125 4.79 -22.00 2.60
C LYS A 125 4.19 -21.64 1.24
N HIS A 126 4.99 -21.21 0.27
CA HIS A 126 4.54 -20.83 -1.06
C HIS A 126 4.73 -21.97 -2.06
N PHE A 127 3.77 -22.89 -2.08
CA PHE A 127 3.72 -23.98 -3.07
C PHE A 127 2.91 -23.56 -4.30
N PRO A 128 3.53 -23.37 -5.47
CA PRO A 128 2.79 -23.15 -6.71
C PRO A 128 2.13 -24.47 -7.15
N GLY A 129 0.80 -24.51 -7.22
CA GLY A 129 0.07 -25.59 -7.91
C GLY A 129 -0.83 -26.51 -7.07
N VAL A 130 -0.83 -26.43 -5.74
CA VAL A 130 -1.83 -27.19 -4.95
C VAL A 130 -3.15 -26.40 -4.95
N ARG A 131 -3.91 -26.54 -6.04
CA ARG A 131 -5.37 -26.39 -5.96
C ARG A 131 -5.83 -27.50 -5.03
N ASN A 132 -6.43 -27.17 -3.89
CA ASN A 132 -7.15 -28.16 -3.10
C ASN A 132 -8.29 -28.69 -3.98
N ILE A 133 -8.04 -29.80 -4.65
CA ILE A 133 -9.08 -30.59 -5.32
C ILE A 133 -9.60 -31.49 -4.20
N SER A 134 -10.75 -31.12 -3.64
CA SER A 134 -11.59 -32.03 -2.86
C SER A 134 -12.38 -32.92 -3.80
#